data_AF-A0A0D2IPU5-F1
#
_entry.id   AF-A0A0D2IPU5-F1
#
_cell.length_a   1.000
_cell.length_b   1.000
_cell.length_c   1.000
_cell.angle_alpha   90.00
_cell.angle_beta   90.00
_cell.angle_gamma   90.00
#
_symmetry.space_group_name_H-M   'P 1'
#
loop_
_entity.id
_entity.type
_entity.pdbx_description
1 polymer ?
#
loop_
_entity_poly.entity_id
_entity_poly.type
_entity_poly.pdbx_seq_one_letter_code
_entity_poly.pdbx_strand_id
1 'polypeptide(L)'
;MIARTEEYRPWLVQKYGGTSVGKLLDTITASIIPQYLKDYNVAVICSARSSASKSAGTTSLLLKALACAVSEDASTVDFDEVVDIIQSEHLLVAASLPNESALQSASKIIQLLRQKIIKECEALRRFLRATQVIGEASDRAQDKVLGVGEKLSCLVVAAALSLRGVEAEMVNLENIVQTADKRSTREQQAAYKQNPILYLQGLRDAVKDAILRCSATGKIPVVTGFFGSMPHSLLHTIGRGYSDLCAALCAVSLDAEELQIWKEVAGIFTADPTKVSTARVLPMITLEEAVELTYYGSEVIHPLTMSLLNKEDINLRLKNVKDPAGAGTVVYSTTPSPSPVQAPNSTEMEISRSLFMTSNGYYGKDQAKRVPTAITAKDLITLVNITSNGKLPPPAFLGQIIGILGQHQLSVDLASSSRQSLSLAVSAYGLVNVSDSIEEALSELEEFGSASIVPKMSIISVVGHKMKNMVGIAAEIFSALASARINIHLISQGASEINISFVVRTQDALLAMEVIHSQVMRIPGHAEREISLIRGEP
;
A
#
# COMPACT_ATOMS: atom_id res chain seq x y z
N MET A 1 35.03 -34.99 14.82
CA MET A 1 33.73 -34.33 15.04
C MET A 1 33.93 -32.85 14.72
N ILE A 2 33.56 -32.44 13.51
CA ILE A 2 33.57 -31.02 13.13
C ILE A 2 32.32 -30.41 13.74
N ALA A 3 32.49 -29.39 14.56
CA ALA A 3 31.41 -28.65 15.20
C ALA A 3 30.42 -28.15 14.12
N ARG A 4 29.13 -28.36 14.35
CA ARG A 4 28.06 -27.83 13.49
C ARG A 4 28.24 -26.30 13.40
N THR A 5 28.67 -25.82 12.25
CA THR A 5 28.60 -24.41 11.86
C THR A 5 27.12 -23.98 11.92
N GLU A 6 26.82 -22.87 12.58
CA GLU A 6 25.48 -22.27 12.56
C GLU A 6 25.00 -22.20 11.12
N GLU A 7 23.87 -22.85 10.80
CA GLU A 7 23.27 -22.78 9.48
C GLU A 7 22.95 -21.32 9.17
N TYR A 8 23.57 -20.77 8.13
CA TYR A 8 23.24 -19.45 7.63
C TYR A 8 21.76 -19.43 7.25
N ARG A 9 20.96 -18.60 7.95
CA ARG A 9 19.54 -18.39 7.64
C ARG A 9 19.35 -17.00 7.00
N PRO A 10 18.78 -16.92 5.79
CA PRO A 10 18.47 -15.64 5.18
C PRO A 10 17.42 -14.87 5.99
N TRP A 11 17.40 -13.54 5.83
CA TRP A 11 16.39 -12.70 6.46
C TRP A 11 15.09 -12.71 5.67
N LEU A 12 13.97 -12.84 6.38
CA LEU A 12 12.62 -12.68 5.86
C LEU A 12 11.92 -11.56 6.65
N VAL A 13 11.38 -10.58 5.94
CA VAL A 13 10.62 -9.50 6.58
C VAL A 13 9.13 -9.75 6.38
N GLN A 14 8.35 -9.76 7.45
CA GLN A 14 6.90 -9.97 7.40
C GLN A 14 6.18 -8.74 7.96
N LYS A 15 5.36 -8.10 7.15
CA LYS A 15 4.52 -6.98 7.56
C LYS A 15 3.07 -7.40 7.72
N TYR A 16 2.45 -7.03 8.84
CA TYR A 16 1.03 -7.29 9.11
C TYR A 16 0.24 -5.99 9.18
N GLY A 17 -0.87 -5.92 8.43
CA GLY A 17 -1.78 -4.79 8.45
C GLY A 17 -2.58 -4.66 9.76
N GLY A 18 -3.12 -3.47 10.03
CA GLY A 18 -3.83 -3.19 11.28
C GLY A 18 -5.05 -4.07 11.53
N THR A 19 -5.84 -4.35 10.48
CA THR A 19 -7.01 -5.24 10.56
C THR A 19 -6.60 -6.72 10.69
N SER A 20 -5.49 -7.13 10.07
CA SER A 20 -4.92 -8.46 10.24
C SER A 20 -4.50 -8.69 11.70
N VAL A 21 -3.77 -7.75 12.30
CA VAL A 21 -3.40 -7.84 13.73
C VAL A 21 -4.63 -7.77 14.63
N GLY A 22 -5.65 -6.98 14.28
CA GLY A 22 -6.86 -6.84 15.08
C GLY A 22 -7.75 -8.08 15.12
N LYS A 23 -7.86 -8.82 14.00
CA LYS A 23 -8.81 -9.94 13.86
C LYS A 23 -8.15 -11.32 13.90
N LEU A 24 -6.91 -11.43 13.45
CA LEU A 24 -6.26 -12.71 13.12
C LEU A 24 -4.92 -12.87 13.86
N LEU A 25 -4.78 -12.23 15.02
CA LEU A 25 -3.56 -12.28 15.85
C LEU A 25 -3.16 -13.73 16.19
N ASP A 26 -4.14 -14.59 16.48
CA ASP A 26 -3.89 -16.00 16.78
C ASP A 26 -3.27 -16.72 15.59
N THR A 27 -3.86 -16.63 14.39
CA THR A 27 -3.31 -17.21 13.17
C THR A 27 -1.89 -16.73 12.87
N ILE A 28 -1.64 -15.43 13.04
CA ILE A 28 -0.31 -14.82 12.83
C ILE A 28 0.73 -15.42 13.77
N THR A 29 0.40 -15.52 15.07
CA THR A 29 1.38 -15.87 16.11
C THR A 29 1.46 -17.37 16.39
N ALA A 30 0.42 -18.15 16.07
CA ALA A 30 0.38 -19.59 16.26
C ALA A 30 0.82 -20.37 15.01
N SER A 31 0.51 -19.88 13.81
CA SER A 31 0.76 -20.61 12.56
C SER A 31 1.79 -19.91 11.68
N ILE A 32 1.55 -18.66 11.30
CA ILE A 32 2.31 -18.01 10.22
C ILE A 32 3.76 -17.80 10.63
N ILE A 33 4.01 -16.98 11.67
CA ILE A 33 5.38 -16.64 12.06
C ILE A 33 6.19 -17.91 12.41
N PRO A 34 5.70 -18.84 13.27
CA PRO A 34 6.46 -20.04 13.64
C PRO A 34 6.85 -20.94 12.46
N GLN A 35 6.04 -20.99 11.40
CA GLN A 35 6.33 -21.79 10.21
C GLN A 35 7.63 -21.37 9.52
N TYR A 36 7.92 -20.06 9.45
CA TYR A 36 9.11 -19.54 8.74
C TYR A 36 10.37 -19.51 9.62
N LEU A 37 10.27 -19.65 10.95
CA LEU A 37 11.43 -19.63 11.85
C LEU A 37 12.37 -20.84 11.67
N LYS A 38 11.92 -21.86 10.95
CA LYS A 38 12.75 -23.03 10.62
C LYS A 38 13.84 -22.67 9.62
N ASP A 39 13.48 -21.88 8.61
CA ASP A 39 14.30 -21.62 7.44
C ASP A 39 14.87 -20.19 7.42
N TYR A 40 14.25 -19.25 8.13
CA TYR A 40 14.58 -17.81 8.06
C TYR A 40 14.85 -17.16 9.41
N ASN A 41 15.65 -16.10 9.39
CA ASN A 41 15.65 -15.05 10.42
C ASN A 41 14.48 -14.11 10.12
N VAL A 42 13.45 -14.09 10.97
CA VAL A 42 12.22 -13.34 10.69
C VAL A 42 12.20 -12.00 11.44
N ALA A 43 11.95 -10.90 10.72
CA ALA A 43 11.61 -9.60 11.31
C ALA A 43 10.14 -9.26 11.07
N VAL A 44 9.39 -8.95 12.13
CA VAL A 44 7.94 -8.75 12.08
C VAL A 44 7.60 -7.28 12.19
N ILE A 45 6.98 -6.69 11.18
CA ILE A 45 6.56 -5.28 11.17
C ILE A 45 5.06 -5.20 11.40
N CYS A 46 4.62 -4.36 12.34
CA CYS A 46 3.20 -4.19 12.61
C CYS A 46 2.72 -2.75 12.38
N SER A 47 1.61 -2.61 11.65
CA SER A 47 0.81 -1.38 11.66
C SER A 47 -0.01 -1.29 12.96
N ALA A 48 -0.49 -0.08 13.29
CA ALA A 48 -1.44 0.11 14.39
C ALA A 48 -2.69 -0.77 14.24
N ARG A 49 -3.19 -1.31 15.36
CA ARG A 49 -4.30 -2.27 15.37
C ARG A 49 -5.61 -1.64 14.91
N SER A 50 -6.48 -2.44 14.29
CA SER A 50 -7.85 -2.05 13.92
C SER A 50 -8.81 -3.22 14.15
N SER A 51 -9.79 -3.04 15.04
CA SER A 51 -10.71 -4.10 15.47
C SER A 51 -11.70 -4.53 14.37
N ALA A 52 -12.30 -3.57 13.66
CA ALA A 52 -13.31 -3.84 12.64
C ALA A 52 -12.89 -3.39 11.24
N SER A 53 -12.64 -2.09 11.07
CA SER A 53 -12.29 -1.46 9.80
C SER A 53 -11.09 -0.54 9.95
N LYS A 54 -10.44 -0.18 8.84
CA LYS A 54 -9.38 0.83 8.84
C LYS A 54 -9.87 2.20 9.31
N SER A 55 -11.12 2.56 9.00
CA SER A 55 -11.70 3.86 9.35
C SER A 55 -11.95 4.02 10.86
N ALA A 56 -12.28 2.93 11.56
CA ALA A 56 -12.42 2.89 13.02
C ALA A 56 -11.14 2.42 13.74
N GLY A 57 -10.01 2.37 13.04
CA GLY A 57 -8.74 1.88 13.59
C GLY A 57 -8.09 2.83 14.59
N THR A 58 -7.10 2.33 15.33
CA THR A 58 -6.36 3.12 16.33
C THR A 58 -5.72 4.37 15.72
N THR A 59 -5.17 4.30 14.50
CA THR A 59 -4.62 5.47 13.78
C THR A 59 -5.67 6.58 13.61
N SER A 60 -6.91 6.24 13.25
CA SER A 60 -7.99 7.22 13.09
C SER A 60 -8.41 7.82 14.43
N LEU A 61 -8.45 7.00 15.50
CA LEU A 61 -8.72 7.48 16.85
C LEU A 61 -7.61 8.42 17.34
N LEU A 62 -6.34 8.12 17.04
CA LEU A 62 -5.20 8.97 17.39
C LEU A 62 -5.27 10.33 16.68
N LEU A 63 -5.63 10.35 15.40
CA LEU A 63 -5.86 11.59 14.66
C LEU A 63 -7.04 12.38 15.23
N LYS A 64 -8.13 11.70 15.64
CA LYS A 64 -9.26 12.34 16.32
C LYS A 64 -8.84 12.94 17.65
N ALA A 65 -8.07 12.21 18.47
CA ALA A 65 -7.56 12.70 19.75
C ALA A 65 -6.67 13.94 19.56
N LEU A 66 -5.82 13.96 18.52
CA LEU A 66 -5.01 15.12 18.18
C LEU A 66 -5.87 16.31 17.74
N ALA A 67 -6.88 16.10 16.89
CA ALA A 67 -7.79 17.15 16.47
C ALA A 67 -8.56 17.75 17.66
N CYS A 68 -9.05 16.91 18.59
CA CYS A 68 -9.69 17.34 19.84
C CYS A 68 -8.73 18.11 20.75
N ALA A 69 -7.43 17.79 20.74
CA ALA A 69 -6.44 18.51 21.54
C ALA A 69 -6.15 19.92 20.98
N VAL A 70 -6.32 20.14 19.68
CA VAL A 70 -6.05 21.43 19.01
C VAL A 70 -7.30 22.31 18.92
N SER A 71 -8.50 21.73 18.92
CA SER A 71 -9.75 22.49 18.79
C SER A 71 -10.02 23.38 20.00
N GLU A 72 -10.37 24.66 19.76
CA GLU A 72 -10.79 25.62 20.78
C GLU A 72 -12.21 25.34 21.31
N ASP A 73 -13.03 24.61 20.55
CA ASP A 73 -14.39 24.26 20.94
C ASP A 73 -14.39 23.16 22.01
N ALA A 74 -14.67 23.55 23.25
CA ALA A 74 -14.76 22.69 24.42
C ALA A 74 -15.94 21.69 24.42
N SER A 75 -16.63 21.48 23.29
CA SER A 75 -17.83 20.65 23.22
C SER A 75 -17.74 19.59 22.12
N THR A 76 -17.35 18.37 22.48
CA THR A 76 -18.25 17.20 22.55
C THR A 76 -17.54 15.85 22.78
N VAL A 77 -16.21 15.76 22.77
CA VAL A 77 -15.44 14.58 23.24
C VAL A 77 -14.08 15.05 23.75
N ASP A 78 -13.75 14.81 25.03
CA ASP A 78 -12.38 15.06 25.54
C ASP A 78 -11.43 14.05 24.85
N PHE A 79 -10.24 14.48 24.41
CA PHE A 79 -9.25 13.54 23.89
C PHE A 79 -8.92 12.46 24.92
N ASP A 80 -9.12 12.73 26.21
CA ASP A 80 -8.99 11.73 27.26
C ASP A 80 -9.94 10.54 27.07
N GLU A 81 -11.19 10.75 26.64
CA GLU A 81 -12.13 9.66 26.35
C GLU A 81 -11.66 8.83 25.15
N VAL A 82 -11.09 9.49 24.13
CA VAL A 82 -10.54 8.81 22.96
C VAL A 82 -9.35 7.93 23.35
N VAL A 83 -8.47 8.43 24.23
CA VAL A 83 -7.36 7.64 24.76
C VAL A 83 -7.85 6.48 25.63
N ASP A 84 -8.93 6.64 26.39
CA ASP A 84 -9.55 5.55 27.16
C ASP A 84 -10.10 4.44 26.27
N ILE A 85 -10.73 4.80 25.15
CA ILE A 85 -11.17 3.82 24.15
C ILE A 85 -9.97 3.03 23.63
N ILE A 86 -8.90 3.73 23.20
CA ILE A 86 -7.67 3.08 22.70
C ILE A 86 -7.08 2.15 23.78
N GLN A 87 -6.93 2.63 25.00
CA GLN A 87 -6.38 1.86 26.12
C GLN A 87 -7.22 0.61 26.39
N SER A 88 -8.54 0.77 26.50
CA SER A 88 -9.47 -0.31 26.84
C SER A 88 -9.46 -1.39 25.77
N GLU A 89 -9.50 -1.01 24.50
CA GLU A 89 -9.40 -1.93 23.38
C GLU A 89 -8.11 -2.77 23.42
N HIS A 90 -6.96 -2.18 23.76
CA HIS A 90 -5.69 -2.91 23.86
C HIS A 90 -5.61 -3.80 25.12
N LEU A 91 -6.16 -3.35 26.24
CA LEU A 91 -6.22 -4.12 27.48
C LEU A 91 -7.15 -5.33 27.36
N LEU A 92 -8.25 -5.21 26.60
CA LEU A 92 -9.14 -6.33 26.29
C LEU A 92 -8.41 -7.43 25.51
N VAL A 93 -7.64 -7.04 24.49
CA VAL A 93 -6.82 -8.02 23.74
C VAL A 93 -5.76 -8.65 24.61
N ALA A 94 -5.08 -7.86 25.45
CA ALA A 94 -4.11 -8.40 26.40
C ALA A 94 -4.72 -9.42 27.36
N ALA A 95 -5.99 -9.23 27.76
CA ALA A 95 -6.72 -10.16 28.60
C ALA A 95 -7.24 -11.40 27.85
N SER A 96 -7.47 -11.31 26.54
CA SER A 96 -7.92 -12.44 25.71
C SER A 96 -6.79 -13.34 25.19
N LEU A 97 -5.52 -12.98 25.43
CA LEU A 97 -4.39 -13.82 25.01
C LEU A 97 -4.41 -15.17 25.76
N PRO A 98 -4.09 -16.28 25.06
CA PRO A 98 -4.16 -17.61 25.64
C PRO A 98 -3.21 -17.73 26.83
N ASN A 99 -3.76 -18.24 27.93
CA ASN A 99 -3.04 -18.56 29.16
C ASN A 99 -3.01 -20.08 29.35
N GLU A 100 -2.77 -20.82 28.27
CA GLU A 100 -2.93 -22.29 28.20
C GLU A 100 -1.93 -23.08 29.04
N SER A 101 -1.00 -22.40 29.71
CA SER A 101 -0.22 -23.00 30.77
C SER A 101 -0.30 -22.13 32.01
N ALA A 102 -0.78 -22.69 33.12
CA ALA A 102 -0.75 -22.07 34.45
C ALA A 102 0.70 -21.90 34.97
N LEU A 103 1.66 -21.57 34.10
CA LEU A 103 3.00 -21.16 34.46
C LEU A 103 2.95 -19.70 34.91
N GLN A 104 3.58 -19.44 36.07
CA GLN A 104 3.78 -18.08 36.61
C GLN A 104 4.38 -17.11 35.57
N SER A 105 5.16 -17.63 34.61
CA SER A 105 5.75 -16.88 33.50
C SER A 105 4.72 -16.24 32.57
N ALA A 106 3.61 -16.92 32.25
CA ALA A 106 2.57 -16.40 31.34
C ALA A 106 1.82 -15.21 31.97
N SER A 107 1.44 -15.36 33.25
CA SER A 107 0.82 -14.29 34.03
C SER A 107 1.74 -13.05 34.13
N LYS A 108 3.05 -13.26 34.31
CA LYS A 108 4.04 -12.18 34.34
C LYS A 108 4.13 -11.43 33.00
N ILE A 109 4.08 -12.13 31.87
CA ILE A 109 4.09 -11.52 30.52
C ILE A 109 2.84 -10.64 30.33
N ILE A 110 1.66 -11.15 30.66
CA ILE A 110 0.39 -10.41 30.53
C ILE A 110 0.39 -9.18 31.46
N GLN A 111 0.85 -9.33 32.70
CA GLN A 111 0.97 -8.21 33.64
C GLN A 111 1.92 -7.12 33.11
N LEU A 112 3.09 -7.51 32.60
CA LEU A 112 4.05 -6.58 32.01
C LEU A 112 3.49 -5.89 30.77
N LEU A 113 2.76 -6.62 29.92
CA LEU A 113 2.08 -6.06 28.75
C LEU A 113 1.07 -4.98 29.17
N ARG A 114 0.20 -5.28 30.15
CA ARG A 114 -0.79 -4.32 30.66
C ARG A 114 -0.13 -3.05 31.21
N GLN A 115 0.96 -3.20 31.97
CA GLN A 115 1.73 -2.07 32.49
C GLN A 115 2.32 -1.21 31.37
N LYS A 116 2.89 -1.84 30.33
CA LYS A 116 3.44 -1.12 29.17
C LYS A 116 2.35 -0.39 28.38
N ILE A 117 1.19 -1.00 28.15
CA ILE A 117 0.05 -0.37 27.47
C ILE A 117 -0.39 0.90 28.22
N ILE A 118 -0.64 0.78 29.53
CA ILE A 118 -1.05 1.91 30.36
C ILE A 118 0.00 3.02 30.32
N LYS A 119 1.29 2.66 30.44
CA LYS A 119 2.39 3.63 30.40
C LYS A 119 2.43 4.43 29.08
N GLU A 120 2.24 3.77 27.94
CA GLU A 120 2.21 4.45 26.63
C GLU A 120 0.97 5.33 26.48
N CYS A 121 -0.20 4.89 26.92
CA CYS A 121 -1.43 5.70 26.92
C CYS A 121 -1.29 6.94 27.82
N GLU A 122 -0.73 6.80 29.01
CA GLU A 122 -0.45 7.93 29.91
C GLU A 122 0.61 8.90 29.35
N ALA A 123 1.58 8.39 28.59
CA ALA A 123 2.54 9.24 27.89
C ALA A 123 1.87 10.02 26.76
N LEU A 124 0.93 9.39 26.03
CA LEU A 124 0.12 10.04 25.02
C LEU A 124 -0.77 11.15 25.63
N ARG A 125 -1.47 10.89 26.75
CA ARG A 125 -2.27 11.91 27.45
C ARG A 125 -1.44 13.13 27.81
N ARG A 126 -0.27 12.92 28.43
CA ARG A 126 0.66 14.01 28.79
C ARG A 126 1.11 14.81 27.57
N PHE A 127 1.35 14.13 26.45
CA PHE A 127 1.72 14.79 25.20
C PHE A 127 0.56 15.61 24.62
N LEU A 128 -0.66 15.05 24.56
CA LEU A 128 -1.84 15.73 24.06
C LEU A 128 -2.24 16.94 24.92
N ARG A 129 -2.16 16.82 26.25
CA ARG A 129 -2.34 17.97 27.18
C ARG A 129 -1.33 19.08 26.88
N ALA A 130 -0.07 18.75 26.58
CA ALA A 130 0.92 19.74 26.17
C ALA A 130 0.58 20.38 24.82
N THR A 131 0.14 19.60 23.83
CA THR A 131 -0.34 20.12 22.54
C THR A 131 -1.54 21.05 22.71
N GLN A 132 -2.48 20.71 23.59
CA GLN A 132 -3.63 21.55 23.92
C GLN A 132 -3.22 22.89 24.54
N VAL A 133 -2.20 22.91 25.39
CA VAL A 133 -1.68 24.16 25.96
C VAL A 133 -1.02 25.04 24.90
N ILE A 134 -0.38 24.44 23.90
CA ILE A 134 0.25 25.18 22.79
C ILE A 134 -0.83 25.72 21.83
N GLY A 135 -1.92 24.98 21.63
CA GLY A 135 -3.02 25.36 20.72
C GLY A 135 -2.74 25.05 19.24
N GLU A 136 -1.62 24.38 18.92
CA GLU A 136 -1.29 23.97 17.56
C GLU A 136 -0.64 22.58 17.55
N ALA A 137 -0.86 21.81 16.49
CA ALA A 137 -0.17 20.55 16.23
C ALA A 137 0.79 20.70 15.06
N SER A 138 2.08 20.55 15.32
CA SER A 138 3.10 20.44 14.26
C SER A 138 3.06 19.05 13.60
N ASP A 139 3.58 18.94 12.37
CA ASP A 139 3.79 17.67 11.67
C ASP A 139 4.50 16.61 12.52
N ARG A 140 5.47 17.05 13.33
CA ARG A 140 6.23 16.18 14.24
C ARG A 140 5.37 15.71 15.41
N ALA A 141 4.48 16.55 15.92
CA ALA A 141 3.53 16.16 16.96
C ALA A 141 2.55 15.11 16.42
N GLN A 142 2.04 15.31 15.21
CA GLN A 142 1.19 14.34 14.52
C GLN A 142 1.89 12.98 14.38
N ASP A 143 3.10 12.96 13.82
CA ASP A 143 3.88 11.74 13.65
C ASP A 143 4.15 10.99 14.96
N LYS A 144 4.43 11.73 16.04
CA LYS A 144 4.65 11.15 17.37
C LYS A 144 3.39 10.53 17.95
N VAL A 145 2.24 11.17 17.76
CA VAL A 145 0.94 10.63 18.18
C VAL A 145 0.61 9.36 17.39
N LEU A 146 0.83 9.37 16.07
CA LEU A 146 0.61 8.20 15.22
C LEU A 146 1.43 7.00 15.69
N GLY A 147 2.73 7.19 15.93
CA GLY A 147 3.65 6.12 16.34
C GLY A 147 3.26 5.37 17.62
N VAL A 148 2.39 5.93 18.46
CA VAL A 148 1.85 5.22 19.64
C VAL A 148 1.01 4.01 19.22
N GLY A 149 0.26 4.11 18.11
CA GLY A 149 -0.56 3.02 17.61
C GLY A 149 0.26 1.79 17.23
N GLU A 150 1.37 1.98 16.51
CA GLU A 150 2.29 0.92 16.13
C GLU A 150 2.99 0.30 17.36
N LYS A 151 3.39 1.12 18.34
CA LYS A 151 3.98 0.62 19.59
C LYS A 151 3.03 -0.31 20.34
N LEU A 152 1.79 0.14 20.56
CA LEU A 152 0.77 -0.65 21.25
C LEU A 152 0.51 -1.98 20.52
N SER A 153 0.46 -1.96 19.19
CA SER A 153 0.32 -3.17 18.38
C SER A 153 1.51 -4.13 18.52
N CYS A 154 2.75 -3.61 18.44
CA CYS A 154 3.95 -4.42 18.57
C CYS A 154 4.09 -5.05 19.96
N LEU A 155 3.71 -4.34 21.02
CA LEU A 155 3.67 -4.87 22.38
C LEU A 155 2.76 -6.09 22.50
N VAL A 156 1.55 -6.01 21.91
CA VAL A 156 0.59 -7.12 21.90
C VAL A 156 1.13 -8.31 21.11
N VAL A 157 1.68 -8.08 19.92
CA VAL A 157 2.23 -9.16 19.07
C VAL A 157 3.44 -9.84 19.73
N ALA A 158 4.37 -9.07 20.30
CA ALA A 158 5.53 -9.63 21.00
C ALA A 158 5.13 -10.47 22.22
N ALA A 159 4.14 -10.03 22.99
CA ALA A 159 3.60 -10.79 24.11
C ALA A 159 2.88 -12.06 23.64
N ALA A 160 2.08 -11.98 22.57
CA ALA A 160 1.37 -13.13 22.00
C ALA A 160 2.32 -14.22 21.47
N LEU A 161 3.44 -13.84 20.87
CA LEU A 161 4.51 -14.77 20.49
C LEU A 161 5.19 -15.38 21.72
N SER A 162 5.54 -14.55 22.71
CA SER A 162 6.23 -14.99 23.93
C SER A 162 5.40 -15.99 24.73
N LEU A 163 4.08 -15.80 24.79
CA LEU A 163 3.15 -16.75 25.43
C LEU A 163 3.09 -18.12 24.73
N ARG A 164 3.47 -18.17 23.45
CA ARG A 164 3.54 -19.40 22.65
C ARG A 164 4.95 -20.00 22.59
N GLY A 165 5.85 -19.55 23.47
CA GLY A 165 7.23 -20.04 23.55
C GLY A 165 8.16 -19.48 22.47
N VAL A 166 7.72 -18.45 21.73
CA VAL A 166 8.54 -17.76 20.73
C VAL A 166 9.02 -16.44 21.32
N GLU A 167 10.28 -16.38 21.76
CA GLU A 167 10.81 -15.17 22.38
C GLU A 167 10.84 -14.00 21.40
N ALA A 168 10.11 -12.93 21.71
CA ALA A 168 9.96 -11.78 20.83
C ALA A 168 10.06 -10.47 21.61
N GLU A 169 10.65 -9.45 21.00
CA GLU A 169 10.82 -8.14 21.62
C GLU A 169 10.50 -7.00 20.65
N MET A 170 9.83 -5.97 21.16
CA MET A 170 9.47 -4.79 20.39
C MET A 170 10.73 -3.96 20.08
N VAL A 171 10.94 -3.66 18.79
CA VAL A 171 11.95 -2.72 18.31
C VAL A 171 11.24 -1.42 17.88
N ASN A 172 11.50 -0.33 18.60
CA ASN A 172 10.91 0.98 18.28
C ASN A 172 11.81 1.77 17.32
N LEU A 173 11.29 2.09 16.13
CA LEU A 173 11.99 2.87 15.11
C LEU A 173 11.60 4.36 15.08
N GLU A 174 10.78 4.85 16.01
CA GLU A 174 10.27 6.23 16.05
C GLU A 174 11.34 7.34 15.96
N ASN A 175 12.59 7.07 16.34
CA ASN A 175 13.66 8.08 16.31
C ASN A 175 14.72 7.81 15.24
N ILE A 176 14.51 6.85 14.33
CA ILE A 176 15.54 6.45 13.35
C ILE A 176 15.98 7.62 12.49
N VAL A 177 15.03 8.35 11.88
CA VAL A 177 15.34 9.52 11.05
C VAL A 177 16.20 10.53 11.81
N GLN A 178 15.83 10.85 13.05
CA GLN A 178 16.54 11.82 13.89
C GLN A 178 17.92 11.33 14.33
N THR A 179 18.09 10.01 14.49
CA THR A 179 19.39 9.42 14.85
C THR A 179 20.35 9.32 13.66
N ALA A 180 19.83 8.95 12.49
CA ALA A 180 20.61 8.71 11.28
C ALA A 180 20.94 10.01 10.53
N ASP A 181 20.00 10.96 10.51
CA ASP A 181 20.13 12.20 9.76
C ASP A 181 20.12 13.43 10.68
N LYS A 182 21.33 13.96 10.94
CA LYS A 182 21.54 15.13 11.80
C LYS A 182 21.36 16.48 11.07
N ARG A 183 21.01 16.47 9.78
CA ARG A 183 20.75 17.69 9.02
C ARG A 183 19.53 18.43 9.56
N SER A 184 19.43 19.72 9.25
CA SER A 184 18.23 20.51 9.57
C SER A 184 17.00 20.00 8.81
N THR A 185 15.79 20.22 9.35
CA THR A 185 14.53 19.79 8.69
C THR A 185 14.43 20.25 7.24
N ARG A 186 14.92 21.46 6.93
CA ARG A 186 14.92 22.02 5.57
C ARG A 186 15.84 21.25 4.62
N GLU A 187 17.02 20.86 5.10
CA GLU A 187 17.98 20.06 4.32
C GLU A 187 17.49 18.62 4.12
N GLN A 188 16.89 18.03 5.16
CA GLN A 188 16.25 16.72 5.05
C GLN A 188 15.14 16.75 3.99
N GLN A 189 14.32 17.80 3.99
CA GLN A 189 13.27 18.00 2.99
C GLN A 189 13.84 18.12 1.57
N ALA A 190 14.90 18.92 1.40
CA ALA A 190 15.55 19.10 0.10
C ALA A 190 16.14 17.76 -0.40
N ALA A 191 16.79 17.00 0.47
CA ALA A 191 17.36 15.71 0.14
C ALA A 191 16.29 14.68 -0.24
N TYR A 192 15.20 14.60 0.53
CA TYR A 192 14.07 13.73 0.22
C TYR A 192 13.41 14.12 -1.10
N LYS A 193 13.15 15.41 -1.34
CA LYS A 193 12.58 15.89 -2.61
C LYS A 193 13.46 15.60 -3.82
N GLN A 194 14.78 15.69 -3.66
CA GLN A 194 15.72 15.42 -4.75
C GLN A 194 15.77 13.94 -5.11
N ASN A 195 15.87 13.06 -4.11
CA ASN A 195 15.90 11.61 -4.34
C ASN A 195 15.39 10.85 -3.10
N PRO A 196 14.08 10.53 -3.05
CA PRO A 196 13.49 9.84 -1.90
C PRO A 196 14.15 8.48 -1.60
N ILE A 197 14.53 7.74 -2.64
CA ILE A 197 15.13 6.41 -2.50
C ILE A 197 16.51 6.51 -1.85
N LEU A 198 17.37 7.42 -2.34
CA LEU A 198 18.69 7.63 -1.77
C LEU A 198 18.62 8.12 -0.33
N TYR A 199 17.65 9.00 -0.03
CA TYR A 199 17.40 9.46 1.34
C TYR A 199 17.08 8.28 2.28
N LEU A 200 16.14 7.41 1.89
CA LEU A 200 15.75 6.23 2.67
C LEU A 200 16.89 5.22 2.81
N GLN A 201 17.70 5.03 1.76
CA GLN A 201 18.90 4.19 1.82
C GLN A 201 19.92 4.70 2.84
N GLY A 202 19.98 6.01 3.08
CA GLY A 202 20.82 6.60 4.14
C GLY A 202 20.39 6.23 5.57
N LEU A 203 19.18 5.68 5.76
CA LEU A 203 18.67 5.25 7.07
C LEU A 203 19.02 3.79 7.38
N ARG A 204 19.58 3.03 6.43
CA ARG A 204 19.76 1.57 6.51
C ARG A 204 20.54 1.14 7.75
N ASP A 205 21.69 1.76 7.99
CA ASP A 205 22.59 1.35 9.08
C ASP A 205 21.91 1.50 10.44
N ALA A 206 21.20 2.61 10.68
CA ALA A 206 20.48 2.84 11.92
C ALA A 206 19.35 1.84 12.15
N VAL A 207 18.62 1.47 11.09
CA VAL A 207 17.56 0.44 11.14
C VAL A 207 18.17 -0.93 11.40
N LYS A 208 19.22 -1.29 10.64
CA LYS A 208 19.94 -2.56 10.78
C LYS A 208 20.45 -2.74 12.21
N ASP A 209 21.12 -1.74 12.76
CA ASP A 209 21.62 -1.76 14.14
C ASP A 209 20.51 -1.93 15.17
N ALA A 210 19.35 -1.26 14.98
CA ALA A 210 18.21 -1.39 15.89
C ALA A 210 17.64 -2.81 15.91
N ILE A 211 17.53 -3.45 14.74
CA ILE A 211 16.99 -4.80 14.60
C ILE A 211 18.00 -5.85 15.10
N LEU A 212 19.26 -5.72 14.70
CA LEU A 212 20.32 -6.66 15.08
C LEU A 212 20.61 -6.67 16.58
N ARG A 213 20.47 -5.53 17.28
CA ARG A 213 20.57 -5.51 18.76
C ARG A 213 19.56 -6.43 19.45
N CYS A 214 18.33 -6.51 18.91
CA CYS A 214 17.31 -7.42 19.42
C CYS A 214 17.66 -8.88 19.07
N SER A 215 17.98 -9.12 17.79
CA SER A 215 18.31 -10.45 17.29
C SER A 215 19.54 -11.06 17.96
N ALA A 216 20.52 -10.25 18.37
CA ALA A 216 21.70 -10.70 19.11
C ALA A 216 21.36 -11.33 20.47
N THR A 217 20.16 -11.07 21.01
CA THR A 217 19.66 -11.72 22.23
C THR A 217 18.87 -13.00 21.97
N GLY A 218 18.84 -13.48 20.72
CA GLY A 218 18.08 -14.67 20.31
C GLY A 218 16.57 -14.43 20.13
N LYS A 219 16.11 -13.19 20.26
CA LYS A 219 14.69 -12.82 20.18
C LYS A 219 14.29 -12.39 18.77
N ILE A 220 13.04 -12.63 18.43
CA ILE A 220 12.43 -12.12 17.20
C ILE A 220 12.16 -10.62 17.35
N PRO A 221 12.65 -9.78 16.43
CA PRO A 221 12.34 -8.36 16.42
C PRO A 221 10.92 -8.10 15.91
N VAL A 222 10.07 -7.54 16.77
CA VAL A 222 8.74 -7.01 16.42
C VAL A 222 8.83 -5.50 16.27
N VAL A 223 8.98 -5.05 15.04
CA VAL A 223 9.36 -3.70 14.66
C VAL A 223 8.12 -2.82 14.44
N THR A 224 8.16 -1.58 14.95
CA THR A 224 7.11 -0.59 14.68
C THR A 224 7.03 -0.27 13.19
N GLY A 225 5.82 -0.30 12.60
CA GLY A 225 5.56 0.13 11.22
C GLY A 225 5.74 1.63 10.96
N PHE A 226 6.32 2.35 11.90
CA PHE A 226 6.65 3.77 11.87
C PHE A 226 8.14 3.93 12.18
N PHE A 227 8.86 4.71 11.37
CA PHE A 227 10.33 4.86 11.43
C PHE A 227 10.81 6.29 11.70
N GLY A 228 9.93 7.12 12.25
CA GLY A 228 10.25 8.47 12.70
C GLY A 228 9.72 9.58 11.82
N SER A 229 9.85 10.81 12.32
CA SER A 229 9.26 11.96 11.65
C SER A 229 10.00 12.30 10.37
N MET A 230 9.29 12.20 9.25
CA MET A 230 9.79 12.60 7.93
C MET A 230 9.58 14.12 7.74
N PRO A 231 10.34 14.76 6.84
CA PRO A 231 10.07 16.15 6.49
C PRO A 231 8.63 16.28 5.95
N HIS A 232 7.81 17.15 6.56
CA HIS A 232 6.37 17.34 6.25
C HIS A 232 5.43 16.25 6.76
N SER A 233 5.73 15.59 7.88
CA SER A 233 4.98 14.44 8.40
C SER A 233 5.05 13.23 7.48
N LEU A 234 5.21 12.07 8.08
CA LEU A 234 5.19 10.79 7.38
C LEU A 234 3.79 10.52 6.75
N LEU A 235 2.71 10.98 7.38
CA LEU A 235 1.36 10.83 6.82
C LEU A 235 1.11 11.74 5.61
N HIS A 236 1.57 13.00 5.60
CA HIS A 236 1.36 13.86 4.42
C HIS A 236 2.35 13.52 3.30
N THR A 237 3.56 13.10 3.64
CA THR A 237 4.60 12.79 2.64
C THR A 237 4.37 11.44 1.95
N ILE A 238 3.92 10.42 2.69
CA ILE A 238 3.80 9.04 2.18
C ILE A 238 2.33 8.57 2.15
N GLY A 239 1.43 9.17 2.94
CA GLY A 239 0.04 8.72 3.03
C GLY A 239 -0.13 7.42 3.83
N ARG A 240 -1.32 6.80 3.73
CA ARG A 240 -1.74 5.63 4.52
C ARG A 240 -0.98 4.31 4.21
N GLY A 241 0.08 4.36 3.40
CA GLY A 241 0.96 3.22 3.03
C GLY A 241 2.34 3.24 3.71
N TYR A 242 2.57 4.14 4.66
CA TYR A 242 3.88 4.31 5.29
C TYR A 242 4.43 3.06 6.00
N SER A 243 3.57 2.18 6.53
CA SER A 243 4.04 0.94 7.16
C SER A 243 4.60 -0.06 6.16
N ASP A 244 4.11 -0.04 4.92
CA ASP A 244 4.67 -0.88 3.85
C ASP A 244 6.07 -0.35 3.49
N LEU A 245 6.21 0.97 3.40
CA LEU A 245 7.52 1.61 3.19
C LEU A 245 8.50 1.33 4.35
N CYS A 246 8.03 1.36 5.60
CA CYS A 246 8.84 0.96 6.77
C CYS A 246 9.35 -0.48 6.62
N ALA A 247 8.46 -1.40 6.20
CA ALA A 247 8.82 -2.79 6.00
C ALA A 247 9.82 -2.99 4.86
N ALA A 248 9.68 -2.24 3.76
CA ALA A 248 10.70 -2.23 2.71
C ALA A 248 12.04 -1.68 3.19
N LEU A 249 12.04 -0.61 3.99
CA LEU A 249 13.25 -0.09 4.59
C LEU A 249 13.92 -1.13 5.50
N CYS A 250 13.15 -1.86 6.32
CA CYS A 250 13.66 -2.96 7.13
C CYS A 250 14.25 -4.09 6.26
N ALA A 251 13.56 -4.50 5.20
CA ALA A 251 14.03 -5.54 4.28
C ALA A 251 15.34 -5.16 3.61
N VAL A 252 15.43 -3.94 3.09
CA VAL A 252 16.65 -3.38 2.48
C VAL A 252 17.78 -3.24 3.52
N SER A 253 17.47 -2.88 4.76
CA SER A 253 18.49 -2.74 5.82
C SER A 253 19.08 -4.09 6.24
N LEU A 254 18.29 -5.15 6.19
CA LEU A 254 18.68 -6.50 6.57
C LEU A 254 19.25 -7.34 5.43
N ASP A 255 19.28 -6.80 4.20
CA ASP A 255 19.62 -7.54 2.98
C ASP A 255 18.73 -8.80 2.86
N ALA A 256 17.43 -8.62 3.12
CA ALA A 256 16.45 -9.70 3.18
C ALA A 256 16.19 -10.34 1.81
N GLU A 257 15.90 -11.64 1.80
CA GLU A 257 15.59 -12.39 0.58
C GLU A 257 14.19 -12.02 0.03
N GLU A 258 13.23 -11.81 0.95
CA GLU A 258 11.86 -11.50 0.62
C GLU A 258 11.23 -10.56 1.67
N LEU A 259 10.42 -9.62 1.20
CA LEU A 259 9.43 -8.91 1.99
C LEU A 259 8.04 -9.51 1.73
N GLN A 260 7.40 -10.01 2.79
CA GLN A 260 6.02 -10.47 2.78
C GLN A 260 5.09 -9.44 3.40
N ILE A 261 4.10 -8.98 2.65
CA ILE A 261 3.01 -8.15 3.18
C ILE A 261 1.76 -9.02 3.33
N TRP A 262 1.40 -9.28 4.57
CA TRP A 262 0.26 -10.10 4.97
C TRP A 262 -0.99 -9.24 5.17
N LYS A 263 -2.03 -9.54 4.40
CA LYS A 263 -3.33 -8.83 4.39
C LYS A 263 -4.49 -9.82 4.59
N GLU A 264 -5.72 -9.32 4.63
CA GLU A 264 -6.94 -10.16 4.66
C GLU A 264 -7.41 -10.62 3.28
N VAL A 265 -6.73 -10.17 2.22
CA VAL A 265 -7.02 -10.50 0.82
C VAL A 265 -5.92 -11.42 0.28
N ALA A 266 -6.26 -12.24 -0.70
CA ALA A 266 -5.38 -13.29 -1.20
C ALA A 266 -4.13 -12.78 -1.94
N GLY A 267 -4.18 -11.57 -2.48
CA GLY A 267 -3.12 -10.98 -3.28
C GLY A 267 -3.67 -9.85 -4.13
N ILE A 268 -3.04 -9.62 -5.28
CA ILE A 268 -3.59 -8.78 -6.35
C ILE A 268 -4.49 -9.66 -7.21
N PHE A 269 -5.64 -9.13 -7.61
CA PHE A 269 -6.58 -9.84 -8.46
C PHE A 269 -6.56 -9.27 -9.89
N THR A 270 -7.01 -10.07 -10.85
CA THR A 270 -7.26 -9.65 -12.24
C THR A 270 -8.28 -8.52 -12.34
N ALA A 271 -9.16 -8.38 -11.35
CA ALA A 271 -10.14 -7.31 -11.19
C ALA A 271 -10.50 -7.21 -9.71
N ASP A 272 -11.14 -6.13 -9.26
CA ASP A 272 -11.66 -6.06 -7.89
C ASP A 272 -12.70 -7.18 -7.66
N PRO A 273 -12.46 -8.14 -6.75
CA PRO A 273 -13.37 -9.28 -6.53
C PRO A 273 -14.72 -8.87 -5.93
N THR A 274 -14.85 -7.66 -5.39
CA THR A 274 -16.13 -7.12 -4.92
C THR A 274 -16.98 -6.57 -6.07
N LYS A 275 -16.35 -6.20 -7.19
CA LYS A 275 -17.00 -5.66 -8.39
C LYS A 275 -17.20 -6.73 -9.48
N VAL A 276 -16.24 -7.64 -9.63
CA VAL A 276 -16.22 -8.69 -10.65
C VAL A 276 -16.08 -10.05 -9.99
N SER A 277 -17.16 -10.84 -9.97
CA SER A 277 -17.21 -12.14 -9.27
C SER A 277 -16.25 -13.19 -9.83
N THR A 278 -15.89 -13.09 -11.12
CA THR A 278 -14.95 -13.98 -11.81
C THR A 278 -13.48 -13.64 -11.57
N ALA A 279 -13.18 -12.59 -10.79
CA ALA A 279 -11.83 -12.14 -10.50
C ALA A 279 -10.97 -13.25 -9.88
N ARG A 280 -9.71 -13.33 -10.32
CA ARG A 280 -8.76 -14.36 -9.87
C ARG A 280 -7.52 -13.72 -9.29
N VAL A 281 -6.91 -14.39 -8.32
CA VAL A 281 -5.61 -13.98 -7.78
C VAL A 281 -4.55 -14.14 -8.84
N LEU A 282 -3.75 -13.11 -9.03
CA LEU A 282 -2.56 -13.15 -9.87
C LEU A 282 -1.43 -13.80 -9.07
N PRO A 283 -0.83 -14.91 -9.55
CA PRO A 283 0.30 -15.52 -8.85
C PRO A 283 1.54 -14.63 -8.88
N MET A 284 1.73 -13.86 -9.95
CA MET A 284 2.82 -12.90 -10.10
C MET A 284 2.41 -11.70 -10.94
N ILE A 285 3.10 -10.58 -10.77
CA ILE A 285 2.91 -9.34 -11.52
C ILE A 285 4.22 -8.56 -11.59
N THR A 286 4.45 -7.82 -12.68
CA THR A 286 5.62 -6.92 -12.78
C THR A 286 5.45 -5.70 -11.87
N LEU A 287 6.58 -5.10 -11.46
CA LEU A 287 6.59 -3.83 -10.74
C LEU A 287 5.78 -2.73 -11.47
N GLU A 288 6.00 -2.63 -12.78
CA GLU A 288 5.35 -1.68 -13.68
C GLU A 288 3.82 -1.83 -13.64
N GLU A 289 3.32 -3.06 -13.80
CA GLU A 289 1.87 -3.33 -13.73
C GLU A 289 1.30 -3.06 -12.32
N ALA A 290 2.04 -3.41 -11.26
CA ALA A 290 1.59 -3.22 -9.89
C ALA A 290 1.49 -1.73 -9.47
N VAL A 291 2.40 -0.88 -9.97
CA VAL A 291 2.35 0.57 -9.77
C VAL A 291 1.12 1.17 -10.47
N GLU A 292 0.85 0.76 -11.71
CA GLU A 292 -0.31 1.23 -12.48
C GLU A 292 -1.64 0.81 -11.82
N LEU A 293 -1.73 -0.44 -11.34
CA LEU A 293 -2.92 -0.89 -10.60
C LEU A 293 -3.14 -0.11 -9.31
N THR A 294 -2.06 0.21 -8.59
CA THR A 294 -2.15 1.03 -7.37
C THR A 294 -2.68 2.43 -7.66
N TYR A 295 -2.21 3.05 -8.74
CA TYR A 295 -2.60 4.42 -9.09
C TYR A 295 -4.10 4.54 -9.38
N TYR A 296 -4.69 3.57 -10.10
CA TYR A 296 -6.10 3.59 -10.50
C TYR A 296 -7.04 2.83 -9.54
N GLY A 297 -6.71 2.76 -8.25
CA GLY A 297 -7.66 2.37 -7.21
C GLY A 297 -7.49 0.97 -6.60
N SER A 298 -6.52 0.17 -7.04
CA SER A 298 -6.16 -1.05 -6.32
C SER A 298 -5.25 -0.67 -5.14
N GLU A 299 -5.82 -0.27 -3.99
CA GLU A 299 -5.02 0.08 -2.80
C GLU A 299 -4.26 -1.15 -2.25
N VAL A 300 -3.13 -1.48 -2.87
CA VAL A 300 -2.37 -2.68 -2.51
C VAL A 300 -1.13 -2.30 -1.73
N ILE A 301 -0.23 -1.50 -2.30
CA ILE A 301 1.09 -1.15 -1.74
C ILE A 301 1.51 0.25 -2.26
N HIS A 302 2.17 1.05 -1.43
CA HIS A 302 2.69 2.37 -1.86
C HIS A 302 3.80 2.25 -2.95
N PRO A 303 3.78 3.04 -4.05
CA PRO A 303 4.76 2.91 -5.15
C PRO A 303 6.23 3.06 -4.72
N LEU A 304 6.50 3.93 -3.73
CA LEU A 304 7.87 4.10 -3.21
C LEU A 304 8.42 2.82 -2.55
N THR A 305 7.55 2.01 -1.93
CA THR A 305 7.92 0.72 -1.33
C THR A 305 8.45 -0.23 -2.40
N MET A 306 7.70 -0.32 -3.50
CA MET A 306 8.03 -1.11 -4.68
C MET A 306 9.37 -0.66 -5.30
N SER A 307 9.54 0.64 -5.54
CA SER A 307 10.77 1.20 -6.12
C SER A 307 12.00 0.99 -5.23
N LEU A 308 11.84 1.06 -3.90
CA LEU A 308 12.93 0.83 -2.95
C LEU A 308 13.44 -0.61 -3.00
N LEU A 309 12.53 -1.59 -2.99
CA LEU A 309 12.87 -3.01 -3.07
C LEU A 309 13.49 -3.37 -4.42
N ASN A 310 12.95 -2.81 -5.51
CA ASN A 310 13.43 -3.05 -6.86
C ASN A 310 14.90 -2.66 -7.06
N LYS A 311 15.34 -1.58 -6.41
CA LYS A 311 16.73 -1.10 -6.52
C LYS A 311 17.74 -2.05 -5.85
N GLU A 312 17.27 -2.85 -4.90
CA GLU A 312 18.07 -3.77 -4.08
C GLU A 312 17.79 -5.25 -4.42
N ASP A 313 17.03 -5.52 -5.49
CA ASP A 313 16.66 -6.87 -5.96
C ASP A 313 15.97 -7.74 -4.89
N ILE A 314 15.17 -7.12 -4.00
CA ILE A 314 14.42 -7.82 -2.95
C ILE A 314 13.01 -8.15 -3.46
N ASN A 315 12.61 -9.41 -3.31
CA ASN A 315 11.28 -9.86 -3.73
C ASN A 315 10.19 -9.30 -2.81
N LEU A 316 9.07 -8.88 -3.39
CA LEU A 316 7.88 -8.49 -2.65
C LEU A 316 6.78 -9.52 -2.87
N ARG A 317 6.22 -10.08 -1.79
CA ARG A 317 5.11 -11.03 -1.85
C ARG A 317 3.93 -10.55 -1.02
N LEU A 318 2.74 -10.59 -1.61
CA LEU A 318 1.48 -10.34 -0.94
C LEU A 318 0.85 -11.67 -0.54
N LYS A 319 0.46 -11.81 0.72
CA LYS A 319 -0.11 -13.06 1.26
C LYS A 319 -1.39 -12.82 2.06
N ASN A 320 -2.21 -13.88 2.18
CA ASN A 320 -3.43 -13.86 2.97
C ASN A 320 -3.21 -14.42 4.37
N VAL A 321 -3.60 -13.69 5.40
CA VAL A 321 -3.59 -14.20 6.76
C VAL A 321 -4.67 -15.28 6.96
N LYS A 322 -5.80 -15.21 6.26
CA LYS A 322 -6.90 -16.19 6.36
C LYS A 322 -6.59 -17.51 5.65
N ASP A 323 -5.69 -17.48 4.69
CA ASP A 323 -5.22 -18.65 3.95
C ASP A 323 -3.68 -18.63 3.85
N PRO A 324 -2.98 -19.04 4.93
CA PRO A 324 -1.52 -19.00 4.98
C PRO A 324 -0.81 -19.89 3.95
N ALA A 325 -1.49 -20.96 3.52
CA ALA A 325 -0.97 -21.92 2.55
C ALA A 325 -1.01 -21.37 1.12
N GLY A 326 -1.86 -20.37 0.85
CA GLY A 326 -1.93 -19.68 -0.44
C GLY A 326 -0.58 -19.08 -0.84
N ALA A 327 -0.22 -19.26 -2.12
CA ALA A 327 1.02 -18.73 -2.70
C ALA A 327 1.07 -17.19 -2.74
N GLY A 328 -0.11 -16.57 -2.79
CA GLY A 328 -0.26 -15.12 -2.86
C GLY A 328 0.11 -14.55 -4.22
N THR A 329 0.57 -13.29 -4.24
CA THR A 329 1.08 -12.61 -5.44
C THR A 329 2.52 -12.18 -5.23
N VAL A 330 3.42 -12.54 -6.14
CA VAL A 330 4.81 -12.03 -6.16
C VAL A 330 4.91 -10.84 -7.11
N VAL A 331 5.44 -9.72 -6.62
CA VAL A 331 5.79 -8.55 -7.42
C VAL A 331 7.28 -8.64 -7.76
N TYR A 332 7.61 -8.69 -9.05
CA TYR A 332 8.99 -8.88 -9.51
C TYR A 332 9.51 -7.72 -10.37
N SER A 333 10.82 -7.55 -10.38
CA SER A 333 11.53 -6.58 -11.22
C SER A 333 11.63 -7.05 -12.68
N THR A 334 11.51 -6.15 -13.66
CA THR A 334 11.78 -6.43 -15.08
C THR A 334 13.20 -6.07 -15.50
N THR A 335 13.93 -5.31 -14.68
CA THR A 335 15.34 -4.97 -14.92
C THR A 335 16.25 -6.13 -14.52
N PRO A 336 17.18 -6.58 -15.38
CA PRO A 336 18.23 -7.51 -14.97
C PRO A 336 19.18 -6.80 -13.99
N SER A 337 19.46 -7.40 -12.84
CA SER A 337 20.40 -6.86 -11.87
C SER A 337 21.84 -6.92 -12.44
N PRO A 338 22.68 -5.88 -12.29
CA PRO A 338 24.07 -5.89 -12.76
C PRO A 338 25.05 -6.67 -11.87
N SER A 339 24.60 -7.33 -10.80
CA SER A 339 25.50 -7.79 -9.73
C SER A 339 25.72 -9.31 -9.77
N PRO A 340 26.96 -9.78 -9.99
CA PRO A 340 27.33 -11.20 -9.96
C PRO A 340 27.67 -11.66 -8.54
N VAL A 341 26.76 -11.49 -7.58
CA VAL A 341 26.92 -12.09 -6.25
C VAL A 341 25.84 -13.15 -6.10
N GLN A 342 26.21 -14.36 -6.49
CA GLN A 342 25.40 -15.57 -6.44
C GLN A 342 25.09 -15.92 -4.98
N ALA A 343 23.87 -15.62 -4.54
CA ALA A 343 23.24 -16.40 -3.48
C ALA A 343 22.89 -17.80 -4.03
N PRO A 344 23.07 -18.89 -3.27
CA PRO A 344 22.89 -20.25 -3.78
C PRO A 344 21.46 -20.57 -4.29
N ASN A 345 20.46 -19.76 -3.94
CA ASN A 345 19.06 -19.90 -4.41
C ASN A 345 18.70 -19.03 -5.63
N SER A 346 19.64 -18.22 -6.16
CA SER A 346 19.36 -17.36 -7.33
C SER A 346 18.98 -18.18 -8.57
N THR A 347 19.45 -19.42 -8.66
CA THR A 347 19.27 -20.29 -9.83
C THR A 347 17.87 -20.88 -9.91
N GLU A 348 17.28 -21.40 -8.82
CA GLU A 348 15.90 -21.93 -8.83
C GLU A 348 14.86 -20.82 -9.08
N MET A 349 15.14 -19.61 -8.59
CA MET A 349 14.27 -18.46 -8.77
C MET A 349 14.41 -17.85 -10.17
N GLU A 350 15.61 -17.78 -10.75
CA GLU A 350 15.80 -17.43 -12.17
C GLU A 350 15.15 -18.45 -13.10
N ILE A 351 15.22 -19.75 -12.76
CA ILE A 351 14.53 -20.82 -13.48
C ILE A 351 13.01 -20.63 -13.37
N SER A 352 12.47 -20.39 -12.17
CA SER A 352 11.04 -20.13 -11.97
C SER A 352 10.57 -18.87 -12.68
N ARG A 353 11.38 -17.80 -12.66
CA ARG A 353 11.14 -16.53 -13.38
C ARG A 353 11.16 -16.76 -14.89
N SER A 354 12.15 -17.45 -15.43
CA SER A 354 12.25 -17.71 -16.87
C SER A 354 11.14 -18.66 -17.36
N LEU A 355 10.81 -19.71 -16.60
CA LEU A 355 9.67 -20.59 -16.86
C LEU A 355 8.36 -19.82 -16.84
N PHE A 356 8.12 -18.99 -15.81
CA PHE A 356 6.91 -18.17 -15.70
C PHE A 356 6.79 -17.16 -16.85
N MET A 357 7.88 -16.45 -17.12
CA MET A 357 7.91 -15.47 -18.18
C MET A 357 7.68 -16.16 -19.54
N THR A 358 8.15 -17.39 -19.71
CA THR A 358 7.87 -18.16 -20.93
C THR A 358 6.41 -18.66 -20.94
N SER A 359 5.89 -19.18 -19.83
CA SER A 359 4.53 -19.73 -19.74
C SER A 359 3.44 -18.67 -19.90
N ASN A 360 3.69 -17.45 -19.46
CA ASN A 360 2.78 -16.31 -19.63
C ASN A 360 3.13 -15.48 -20.87
N GLY A 361 3.94 -16.03 -21.77
CA GLY A 361 4.26 -15.44 -23.06
C GLY A 361 5.09 -14.17 -22.99
N TYR A 362 5.65 -13.80 -21.83
CA TYR A 362 6.59 -12.69 -21.66
C TYR A 362 7.87 -12.88 -22.49
N TYR A 363 8.33 -14.13 -22.68
CA TYR A 363 9.42 -14.56 -23.57
C TYR A 363 9.02 -15.80 -24.40
N GLY A 364 9.54 -15.96 -25.62
CA GLY A 364 9.31 -17.16 -26.46
C GLY A 364 8.88 -16.85 -27.90
N LYS A 365 8.98 -17.86 -28.79
CA LYS A 365 8.59 -17.77 -30.22
C LYS A 365 7.07 -17.77 -30.41
N ASP A 366 6.34 -18.46 -29.54
CA ASP A 366 4.88 -18.37 -29.45
C ASP A 366 4.52 -17.16 -28.58
N GLN A 367 4.35 -16.00 -29.21
CA GLN A 367 3.64 -14.86 -28.64
C GLN A 367 2.14 -15.22 -28.50
N ALA A 368 1.83 -16.32 -27.81
CA ALA A 368 0.47 -16.80 -27.60
C ALA A 368 -0.37 -15.63 -27.11
N LYS A 369 -1.43 -15.29 -27.88
CA LYS A 369 -2.26 -14.08 -27.77
C LYS A 369 -2.29 -13.52 -26.36
N ARG A 370 -1.38 -12.60 -26.07
CA ARG A 370 -1.30 -12.00 -24.73
C ARG A 370 -2.61 -11.25 -24.49
N VAL A 371 -3.18 -11.50 -23.32
CA VAL A 371 -4.32 -10.75 -22.81
C VAL A 371 -3.82 -9.77 -21.74
N PRO A 372 -4.59 -8.72 -21.43
CA PRO A 372 -4.28 -7.85 -20.31
C PRO A 372 -4.17 -8.65 -19.01
N THR A 373 -3.34 -8.15 -18.09
CA THR A 373 -3.07 -8.80 -16.79
C THR A 373 -4.18 -8.51 -15.79
N ALA A 374 -4.65 -7.26 -15.75
CA ALA A 374 -5.69 -6.84 -14.82
C ALA A 374 -6.50 -5.64 -15.33
N ILE A 375 -7.67 -5.44 -14.73
CA ILE A 375 -8.55 -4.29 -14.93
C ILE A 375 -8.91 -3.66 -13.59
N THR A 376 -8.88 -2.33 -13.53
CA THR A 376 -9.26 -1.57 -12.34
C THR A 376 -10.19 -0.41 -12.72
N ALA A 377 -10.92 0.09 -11.73
CA ALA A 377 -11.81 1.24 -11.89
C ALA A 377 -11.64 2.24 -10.75
N LYS A 378 -11.47 3.52 -11.11
CA LYS A 378 -11.46 4.66 -10.19
C LYS A 378 -12.76 5.44 -10.37
N ASP A 379 -13.56 5.48 -9.31
CA ASP A 379 -14.83 6.20 -9.26
C ASP A 379 -14.64 7.66 -8.80
N LEU A 380 -15.74 8.42 -8.72
CA LEU A 380 -15.75 9.83 -8.29
C LEU A 380 -14.88 10.74 -9.18
N ILE A 381 -14.95 10.50 -10.48
CA ILE A 381 -14.25 11.30 -11.48
C ILE A 381 -15.20 12.34 -12.06
N THR A 382 -14.66 13.52 -12.31
CA THR A 382 -15.32 14.59 -13.04
C THR A 382 -14.54 14.84 -14.33
N LEU A 383 -15.22 14.88 -15.47
CA LEU A 383 -14.60 15.22 -16.75
C LEU A 383 -14.71 16.73 -16.97
N VAL A 384 -13.57 17.38 -17.21
CA VAL A 384 -13.47 18.81 -17.53
C VAL A 384 -13.00 18.93 -18.98
N ASN A 385 -13.82 19.55 -19.83
CA ASN A 385 -13.48 19.82 -21.22
C ASN A 385 -13.31 21.32 -21.43
N ILE A 386 -12.16 21.73 -21.96
CA ILE A 386 -11.81 23.13 -22.17
C ILE A 386 -11.46 23.31 -23.64
N THR A 387 -12.09 24.27 -24.31
CA THR A 387 -11.74 24.66 -25.69
C THR A 387 -11.17 26.05 -25.68
N SER A 388 -9.91 26.18 -26.12
CA SER A 388 -9.16 27.42 -26.15
C SER A 388 -9.83 28.49 -27.01
N ASN A 389 -9.84 29.73 -26.51
CA ASN A 389 -10.23 30.91 -27.28
C ASN A 389 -9.10 31.45 -28.19
N GLY A 390 -7.94 30.79 -28.24
CA GLY A 390 -6.82 31.14 -29.12
C GLY A 390 -5.93 32.29 -28.64
N LYS A 391 -6.18 32.84 -27.44
CA LYS A 391 -5.35 33.94 -26.88
C LYS A 391 -3.94 33.51 -26.47
N LEU A 392 -3.76 32.24 -26.12
CA LEU A 392 -2.49 31.68 -25.67
C LEU A 392 -1.95 30.63 -26.65
N PRO A 393 -0.61 30.54 -26.81
CA PRO A 393 -0.01 29.41 -27.52
C PRO A 393 -0.24 28.09 -26.74
N PRO A 394 -0.30 26.92 -27.42
CA PRO A 394 -0.69 25.66 -26.78
C PRO A 394 0.09 25.28 -25.51
N PRO A 395 1.44 25.45 -25.43
CA PRO A 395 2.17 25.13 -24.21
C PRO A 395 1.80 26.05 -23.03
N ALA A 396 1.55 27.33 -23.29
CA ALA A 396 1.13 28.28 -22.26
C ALA A 396 -0.31 28.00 -21.79
N PHE A 397 -1.20 27.66 -22.74
CA PHE A 397 -2.56 27.24 -22.43
C PHE A 397 -2.59 26.01 -21.50
N LEU A 398 -1.81 24.97 -21.81
CA LEU A 398 -1.70 23.79 -20.94
C LEU A 398 -1.12 24.14 -19.56
N GLY A 399 -0.07 24.96 -19.52
CA GLY A 399 0.57 25.37 -18.26
C GLY A 399 -0.38 26.12 -17.32
N GLN A 400 -1.20 27.03 -17.87
CA GLN A 400 -2.20 27.78 -17.08
C GLN A 400 -3.28 26.86 -16.51
N ILE A 401 -3.84 25.96 -17.34
CA ILE A 401 -4.88 25.04 -16.89
C ILE A 401 -4.39 24.14 -15.75
N ILE A 402 -3.20 23.55 -15.90
CA ILE A 402 -2.62 22.69 -14.86
C ILE A 402 -2.32 23.52 -13.60
N GLY A 403 -1.88 24.76 -13.75
CA GLY A 403 -1.63 25.68 -12.64
C GLY A 403 -2.89 25.98 -11.82
N ILE A 404 -4.00 26.31 -12.48
CA ILE A 404 -5.30 26.59 -11.83
C ILE A 404 -5.80 25.36 -11.08
N LEU A 405 -5.79 24.19 -11.73
CA LEU A 405 -6.20 22.94 -11.08
C LEU A 405 -5.34 22.62 -9.85
N GLY A 406 -4.03 22.89 -9.93
CA GLY A 406 -3.11 22.72 -8.80
C GLY A 406 -3.39 23.67 -7.63
N GLN A 407 -3.79 24.92 -7.89
CA GLN A 407 -4.17 25.89 -6.84
C GLN A 407 -5.42 25.44 -6.08
N HIS A 408 -6.37 24.83 -6.80
CA HIS A 408 -7.62 24.28 -6.26
C HIS A 408 -7.49 22.85 -5.71
N GLN A 409 -6.26 22.32 -5.59
CA GLN A 409 -5.98 20.97 -5.07
C GLN A 409 -6.71 19.85 -5.86
N LEU A 410 -6.94 20.08 -7.15
CA LEU A 410 -7.52 19.10 -8.06
C LEU A 410 -6.41 18.26 -8.69
N SER A 411 -6.54 16.94 -8.56
CA SER A 411 -5.64 15.98 -9.21
C SER A 411 -6.12 15.68 -10.62
N VAL A 412 -5.22 15.76 -11.59
CA VAL A 412 -5.47 15.31 -12.96
C VAL A 412 -5.02 13.85 -13.08
N ASP A 413 -5.98 12.97 -13.31
CA ASP A 413 -5.74 11.53 -13.44
C ASP A 413 -5.46 11.12 -14.88
N LEU A 414 -6.27 11.63 -15.82
CA LEU A 414 -6.10 11.41 -17.25
C LEU A 414 -6.21 12.73 -18.01
N ALA A 415 -5.47 12.81 -19.11
CA ALA A 415 -5.57 13.91 -20.06
C ALA A 415 -5.65 13.37 -21.49
N SER A 416 -6.41 14.07 -22.32
CA SER A 416 -6.42 13.93 -23.77
C SER A 416 -6.49 15.32 -24.39
N SER A 417 -5.64 15.59 -25.39
CA SER A 417 -5.48 16.93 -25.95
C SER A 417 -5.58 16.91 -27.48
N SER A 418 -6.21 17.96 -28.01
CA SER A 418 -6.16 18.35 -29.41
C SER A 418 -5.49 19.73 -29.54
N ARG A 419 -5.37 20.26 -30.76
CA ARG A 419 -4.75 21.58 -31.01
C ARG A 419 -5.42 22.72 -30.26
N GLN A 420 -6.74 22.63 -30.03
CA GLN A 420 -7.54 23.71 -29.43
C GLN A 420 -8.40 23.22 -28.26
N SER A 421 -8.42 21.92 -27.95
CA SER A 421 -9.20 21.39 -26.84
C SER A 421 -8.38 20.51 -25.91
N LEU A 422 -8.77 20.52 -24.65
CA LEU A 422 -8.20 19.69 -23.61
C LEU A 422 -9.35 19.03 -22.83
N SER A 423 -9.29 17.71 -22.71
CA SER A 423 -10.22 16.93 -21.89
C SER A 423 -9.43 16.31 -20.74
N LEU A 424 -9.86 16.57 -19.52
CA LEU A 424 -9.19 16.15 -18.29
C LEU A 424 -10.15 15.36 -17.42
N ALA A 425 -9.72 14.20 -16.96
CA ALA A 425 -10.38 13.47 -15.89
C ALA A 425 -9.76 13.92 -14.56
N VAL A 426 -10.55 14.55 -13.71
CA VAL A 426 -10.09 15.13 -12.44
C VAL A 426 -10.75 14.48 -11.24
N SER A 427 -10.01 14.39 -10.15
CA SER A 427 -10.47 13.98 -8.82
C SER A 427 -9.92 14.92 -7.75
N ALA A 428 -10.62 15.07 -6.63
CA ALA A 428 -10.15 15.92 -5.53
C ALA A 428 -9.21 15.17 -4.58
N TYR A 429 -8.21 15.87 -4.08
CA TYR A 429 -7.29 15.35 -3.07
C TYR A 429 -7.91 15.42 -1.67
N GLY A 430 -8.51 14.33 -1.18
CA GLY A 430 -8.90 14.21 0.24
C GLY A 430 -9.88 15.26 0.76
N LEU A 431 -10.54 16.01 -0.13
CA LEU A 431 -11.55 17.01 0.21
C LEU A 431 -12.92 16.34 0.39
N VAL A 432 -13.69 16.86 1.35
CA VAL A 432 -15.07 16.40 1.63
C VAL A 432 -16.04 16.90 0.56
N ASN A 433 -15.76 18.06 -0.06
CA ASN A 433 -16.60 18.67 -1.11
C ASN A 433 -15.79 18.91 -2.39
N VAL A 434 -15.87 17.97 -3.33
CA VAL A 434 -15.20 18.04 -4.64
C VAL A 434 -15.87 19.07 -5.57
N SER A 435 -17.18 19.27 -5.42
CA SER A 435 -17.98 20.10 -6.32
C SER A 435 -17.59 21.57 -6.24
N ASP A 436 -17.41 22.11 -5.03
CA ASP A 436 -17.14 23.53 -4.80
C ASP A 436 -15.80 23.95 -5.42
N SER A 437 -14.72 23.20 -5.16
CA SER A 437 -13.39 23.47 -5.74
C SER A 437 -13.36 23.35 -7.26
N ILE A 438 -14.17 22.45 -7.83
CA ILE A 438 -14.28 22.31 -9.27
C ILE A 438 -15.04 23.50 -9.89
N GLU A 439 -16.11 23.97 -9.25
CA GLU A 439 -16.87 25.14 -9.70
C GLU A 439 -16.05 26.43 -9.61
N GLU A 440 -15.26 26.61 -8.56
CA GLU A 440 -14.32 27.72 -8.43
C GLU A 440 -13.25 27.67 -9.53
N ALA A 441 -12.62 26.51 -9.73
CA ALA A 441 -11.65 26.32 -10.81
C ALA A 441 -12.27 26.59 -12.19
N LEU A 442 -13.54 26.22 -12.42
CA LEU A 442 -14.21 26.50 -13.69
C LEU A 442 -14.31 27.98 -14.01
N SER A 443 -14.69 28.79 -13.02
CA SER A 443 -14.85 30.23 -13.22
C SER A 443 -13.55 30.86 -13.73
N GLU A 444 -12.40 30.37 -13.29
CA GLU A 444 -11.09 30.82 -13.77
C GLU A 444 -10.73 30.22 -15.14
N LEU A 445 -11.05 28.94 -15.37
CA LEU A 445 -10.78 28.26 -16.64
C LEU A 445 -11.56 28.88 -17.82
N GLU A 446 -12.74 29.46 -17.56
CA GLU A 446 -13.56 30.17 -18.55
C GLU A 446 -12.88 31.43 -19.12
N GLU A 447 -11.88 32.01 -18.45
CA GLU A 447 -11.10 33.12 -19.00
C GLU A 447 -10.28 32.72 -20.25
N PHE A 448 -9.89 31.45 -20.30
CA PHE A 448 -9.00 30.88 -21.33
C PHE A 448 -9.76 30.19 -22.48
N GLY A 449 -11.09 30.07 -22.37
CA GLY A 449 -11.87 29.29 -23.32
C GLY A 449 -13.28 28.97 -22.85
N SER A 450 -13.98 28.11 -23.58
CA SER A 450 -15.22 27.52 -23.09
C SER A 450 -14.89 26.29 -22.26
N ALA A 451 -15.31 26.25 -20.99
CA ALA A 451 -15.19 25.09 -20.13
C ALA A 451 -16.55 24.39 -19.96
N SER A 452 -16.54 23.06 -19.83
CA SER A 452 -17.74 22.28 -19.53
C SER A 452 -17.39 21.10 -18.65
N ILE A 453 -18.35 20.70 -17.81
CA ILE A 453 -18.16 19.62 -16.85
C ILE A 453 -19.17 18.51 -17.04
N VAL A 454 -18.67 17.29 -16.90
CA VAL A 454 -19.49 16.10 -16.85
C VAL A 454 -19.15 15.31 -15.57
N PRO A 455 -19.99 15.40 -14.52
CA PRO A 455 -19.77 14.69 -13.26
C PRO A 455 -20.18 13.21 -13.39
N LYS A 456 -19.98 12.43 -12.31
CA LYS A 456 -20.39 11.01 -12.20
C LYS A 456 -19.77 10.13 -13.29
N MET A 457 -18.47 10.30 -13.46
CA MET A 457 -17.66 9.48 -14.34
C MET A 457 -16.80 8.50 -13.53
N SER A 458 -16.34 7.47 -14.20
CA SER A 458 -15.36 6.52 -13.69
C SER A 458 -14.29 6.28 -14.74
N ILE A 459 -13.04 6.20 -14.30
CA ILE A 459 -11.91 5.75 -15.13
C ILE A 459 -11.87 4.23 -15.05
N ILE A 460 -11.86 3.57 -16.20
CA ILE A 460 -11.51 2.16 -16.33
C ILE A 460 -10.10 2.09 -16.89
N SER A 461 -9.22 1.34 -16.24
CA SER A 461 -7.84 1.13 -16.69
C SER A 461 -7.57 -0.36 -16.87
N VAL A 462 -7.14 -0.71 -18.08
CA VAL A 462 -6.74 -2.06 -18.46
C VAL A 462 -5.21 -2.11 -18.48
N VAL A 463 -4.63 -2.95 -17.63
CA VAL A 463 -3.19 -2.99 -17.35
C VAL A 463 -2.59 -4.30 -17.85
N GLY A 464 -1.43 -4.22 -18.51
CA GLY A 464 -0.66 -5.37 -18.94
C GLY A 464 0.77 -5.01 -19.34
N HIS A 465 1.72 -5.90 -19.10
CA HIS A 465 3.10 -5.65 -19.48
C HIS A 465 3.29 -5.72 -20.99
N LYS A 466 3.88 -4.66 -21.57
CA LYS A 466 4.10 -4.50 -23.02
C LYS A 466 2.80 -4.53 -23.83
N MET A 467 1.77 -3.77 -23.44
CA MET A 467 0.51 -3.65 -24.22
C MET A 467 0.77 -3.26 -25.68
N LYS A 468 1.83 -2.49 -25.95
CA LYS A 468 2.26 -2.12 -27.31
C LYS A 468 2.49 -3.29 -28.27
N ASN A 469 2.89 -4.44 -27.72
CA ASN A 469 3.13 -5.64 -28.51
C ASN A 469 1.85 -6.48 -28.68
N MET A 470 0.76 -6.11 -28.02
CA MET A 470 -0.54 -6.78 -28.10
C MET A 470 -1.40 -6.14 -29.19
N VAL A 471 -0.95 -6.25 -30.45
CA VAL A 471 -1.68 -5.67 -31.60
C VAL A 471 -3.10 -6.25 -31.65
N GLY A 472 -4.09 -5.36 -31.74
CA GLY A 472 -5.51 -5.72 -31.75
C GLY A 472 -6.20 -5.62 -30.39
N ILE A 473 -5.47 -5.51 -29.26
CA ILE A 473 -6.13 -5.52 -27.94
C ILE A 473 -7.01 -4.29 -27.71
N ALA A 474 -6.60 -3.12 -28.20
CA ALA A 474 -7.45 -1.92 -28.16
C ALA A 474 -8.76 -2.13 -28.95
N ALA A 475 -8.68 -2.81 -30.11
CA ALA A 475 -9.86 -3.13 -30.90
C ALA A 475 -10.78 -4.13 -30.18
N GLU A 476 -10.22 -5.14 -29.51
CA GLU A 476 -10.98 -6.08 -28.68
C GLU A 476 -11.68 -5.33 -27.52
N ILE A 477 -10.97 -4.46 -26.79
CA ILE A 477 -11.54 -3.66 -25.69
C ILE A 477 -12.70 -2.79 -26.17
N PHE A 478 -12.51 -2.01 -27.23
CA PHE A 478 -13.54 -1.09 -27.70
C PHE A 478 -14.71 -1.82 -28.38
N SER A 479 -14.47 -2.97 -29.01
CA SER A 479 -15.55 -3.82 -29.56
C SER A 479 -16.38 -4.44 -28.44
N ALA A 480 -15.75 -4.90 -27.37
CA ALA A 480 -16.40 -5.40 -26.17
C ALA A 480 -17.33 -4.33 -25.55
N LEU A 481 -16.82 -3.11 -25.33
CA LEU A 481 -17.63 -2.00 -24.82
C LEU A 481 -18.78 -1.61 -25.75
N ALA A 482 -18.53 -1.58 -27.06
CA ALA A 482 -19.56 -1.30 -28.07
C ALA A 482 -20.67 -2.35 -28.06
N SER A 483 -20.33 -3.63 -27.91
CA SER A 483 -21.30 -4.74 -27.81
C SER A 483 -22.22 -4.58 -26.59
N ALA A 484 -21.67 -4.04 -25.49
CA ALA A 484 -22.39 -3.71 -24.27
C ALA A 484 -23.12 -2.35 -24.33
N ARG A 485 -23.04 -1.64 -25.46
CA ARG A 485 -23.62 -0.31 -25.69
C ARG A 485 -23.11 0.75 -24.71
N ILE A 486 -21.85 0.63 -24.28
CA ILE A 486 -21.20 1.58 -23.36
C ILE A 486 -20.53 2.69 -24.17
N ASN A 487 -20.85 3.94 -23.84
CA ASN A 487 -20.21 5.10 -24.47
C ASN A 487 -18.90 5.45 -23.77
N ILE A 488 -17.90 5.84 -24.55
CA ILE A 488 -16.59 6.26 -24.05
C ILE A 488 -16.49 7.78 -24.16
N HIS A 489 -16.13 8.44 -23.05
CA HIS A 489 -16.06 9.91 -22.97
C HIS A 489 -14.63 10.45 -23.11
N LEU A 490 -13.63 9.66 -22.77
CA LEU A 490 -12.22 10.00 -22.92
C LEU A 490 -11.41 8.71 -23.09
N ILE A 491 -10.38 8.73 -23.94
CA ILE A 491 -9.40 7.66 -24.10
C ILE A 491 -8.01 8.25 -23.86
N SER A 492 -7.18 7.55 -23.10
CA SER A 492 -5.79 7.89 -22.85
C SER A 492 -4.93 6.64 -22.84
N GLN A 493 -3.80 6.71 -23.54
CA GLN A 493 -2.76 5.69 -23.54
C GLN A 493 -1.42 6.40 -23.37
N GLY A 494 -0.72 6.08 -22.28
CA GLY A 494 0.56 6.68 -21.97
C GLY A 494 1.71 6.13 -22.82
N ALA A 495 2.84 6.84 -22.83
CA ALA A 495 4.06 6.44 -23.54
C ALA A 495 4.73 5.18 -22.97
N SER A 496 4.42 4.79 -21.73
CA SER A 496 4.87 3.53 -21.14
C SER A 496 4.16 2.32 -21.75
N GLU A 497 2.97 2.52 -22.35
CA GLU A 497 2.16 1.48 -23.00
C GLU A 497 1.98 0.23 -22.11
N ILE A 498 1.85 0.45 -20.80
CA ILE A 498 1.51 -0.57 -19.79
C ILE A 498 0.00 -0.59 -19.54
N ASN A 499 -0.69 0.52 -19.78
CA ASN A 499 -2.13 0.62 -19.60
C ASN A 499 -2.82 1.26 -20.81
N ILE A 500 -4.11 0.92 -20.99
CA ILE A 500 -5.06 1.67 -21.79
C ILE A 500 -6.19 2.08 -20.84
N SER A 501 -6.40 3.39 -20.71
CA SER A 501 -7.37 3.95 -19.78
C SER A 501 -8.44 4.73 -20.52
N PHE A 502 -9.68 4.63 -20.08
CA PHE A 502 -10.79 5.33 -20.70
C PHE A 502 -11.86 5.68 -19.66
N VAL A 503 -12.66 6.70 -19.96
CA VAL A 503 -13.66 7.24 -19.04
C VAL A 503 -15.05 6.85 -19.53
N VAL A 504 -15.85 6.30 -18.63
CA VAL A 504 -17.26 5.94 -18.84
C VAL A 504 -18.11 6.57 -17.73
N ARG A 505 -19.43 6.58 -17.89
CA ARG A 505 -20.33 6.97 -16.78
C ARG A 505 -20.21 5.97 -15.64
N THR A 506 -20.30 6.43 -14.40
CA THR A 506 -20.18 5.55 -13.22
C THR A 506 -21.19 4.41 -13.22
N GLN A 507 -22.40 4.63 -13.72
CA GLN A 507 -23.42 3.57 -13.87
C GLN A 507 -23.02 2.44 -14.84
N ASP A 508 -22.15 2.73 -15.81
CA ASP A 508 -21.70 1.78 -16.85
C ASP A 508 -20.38 1.09 -16.45
N ALA A 509 -19.75 1.53 -15.35
CA ALA A 509 -18.40 1.10 -14.95
C ALA A 509 -18.31 -0.39 -14.60
N LEU A 510 -19.28 -0.91 -13.84
CA LEU A 510 -19.30 -2.33 -13.46
C LEU A 510 -19.46 -3.23 -14.69
N LEU A 511 -20.40 -2.92 -15.57
CA LEU A 511 -20.61 -3.66 -16.81
C LEU A 511 -19.37 -3.59 -17.72
N ALA A 512 -18.72 -2.42 -17.81
CA ALA A 512 -17.47 -2.28 -18.55
C ALA A 512 -16.38 -3.22 -18.01
N MET A 513 -16.22 -3.30 -16.68
CA MET A 513 -15.26 -4.21 -16.05
C MET A 513 -15.57 -5.68 -16.35
N GLU A 514 -16.82 -6.10 -16.19
CA GLU A 514 -17.25 -7.49 -16.41
C GLU A 514 -17.06 -7.93 -17.87
N VAL A 515 -17.46 -7.08 -18.82
CA VAL A 515 -17.38 -7.39 -20.25
C VAL A 515 -15.92 -7.47 -20.72
N ILE A 516 -15.04 -6.58 -20.24
CA ILE A 516 -13.62 -6.66 -20.57
C ILE A 516 -12.96 -7.88 -19.91
N HIS A 517 -13.28 -8.13 -18.64
CA HIS A 517 -12.73 -9.28 -17.90
C HIS A 517 -13.12 -10.62 -18.53
N SER A 518 -14.36 -10.75 -18.98
CA SER A 518 -14.86 -11.97 -19.64
C SER A 518 -14.39 -12.09 -21.10
N GLN A 519 -14.59 -11.07 -21.94
CA GLN A 519 -14.39 -11.17 -23.39
C GLN A 519 -12.94 -10.91 -23.83
N VAL A 520 -12.27 -9.94 -23.20
CA VAL A 520 -10.91 -9.52 -23.60
C VAL A 520 -9.86 -10.31 -22.83
N MET A 521 -10.01 -10.41 -21.50
CA MET A 521 -9.09 -11.21 -20.68
C MET A 521 -9.37 -12.72 -20.79
N ARG A 522 -10.51 -13.11 -21.37
CA ARG A 522 -10.91 -14.50 -21.64
C ARG A 522 -10.91 -15.35 -20.36
N ILE A 523 -11.34 -14.76 -19.26
CA ILE A 523 -11.42 -15.45 -17.98
C ILE A 523 -12.83 -16.06 -17.86
N PRO A 524 -12.99 -17.39 -17.99
CA PRO A 524 -14.32 -17.99 -18.05
C PRO A 524 -15.05 -17.87 -16.72
N GLY A 525 -16.37 -17.71 -16.81
CA GLY A 525 -17.28 -17.65 -15.67
C GLY A 525 -17.44 -18.98 -14.95
N HIS A 526 -18.07 -18.95 -13.76
CA HIS A 526 -18.33 -20.17 -12.97
C HIS A 526 -19.20 -21.18 -13.75
N ALA A 527 -20.25 -20.72 -14.43
CA ALA A 527 -21.13 -21.60 -15.22
C ALA A 527 -20.43 -22.19 -16.45
N GLU A 528 -19.57 -21.42 -17.12
CA GLU A 528 -18.80 -21.90 -18.28
C GLU A 528 -17.79 -22.96 -17.87
N ARG A 529 -17.22 -22.85 -16.66
CA ARG A 529 -16.34 -23.87 -16.08
C ARG A 529 -17.06 -25.14 -15.69
N GLU A 530 -18.24 -25.06 -15.07
CA GLU A 530 -19.02 -26.28 -14.79
C GLU A 530 -19.36 -26.99 -16.10
N ILE A 531 -19.74 -26.24 -17.14
CA ILE A 531 -20.01 -26.80 -18.46
C ILE A 531 -18.75 -27.37 -19.11
N SER A 532 -17.58 -26.73 -18.99
CA SER A 532 -16.32 -27.24 -19.55
C SER A 532 -15.81 -28.47 -18.79
N LEU A 533 -15.91 -28.48 -17.46
CA LEU A 533 -15.62 -29.63 -16.60
C LEU A 533 -16.54 -30.82 -16.91
N ILE A 534 -17.83 -30.57 -17.15
CA ILE A 534 -18.79 -31.60 -17.58
C ILE A 534 -18.48 -32.09 -19.00
N ARG A 535 -17.93 -31.24 -19.87
CA ARG A 535 -17.57 -31.58 -21.25
C ARG A 535 -16.17 -32.20 -21.42
N GLY A 536 -15.36 -32.23 -20.37
CA GLY A 536 -13.99 -32.75 -20.43
C GLY A 536 -13.05 -31.91 -21.29
N GLU A 537 -13.36 -30.64 -21.51
CA GLU A 537 -12.47 -29.68 -22.16
C GLU A 537 -11.48 -29.11 -21.11
N PRO A 538 -10.18 -28.96 -21.46
CA PRO A 538 -9.16 -28.53 -20.51
C PRO A 538 -9.37 -27.13 -19.93
#